data_AF-A0A2N2S4D9-F1
#
_entry.id   AF-A0A2N2S4D9-F1
#
_cell.length_a   1.000
_cell.length_b   1.000
_cell.length_c   1.000
_cell.angle_alpha   90.00
_cell.angle_beta   90.00
_cell.angle_gamma   90.00
#
_symmetry.space_group_name_H-M   'P 1'
#
loop_
_entity.id
_entity.type
_entity.pdbx_description
1 polymer ?
#
loop_
_entity_poly.entity_id
_entity_poly.type
_entity_poly.pdbx_seq_one_letter_code
_entity_poly.pdbx_strand_id
1 'polypeptide(L)'
;MADFAVWGYGLAALAYLGFGIYLYAAWRGAPEGGVLLFAVAVSCVWASTGAWFASSPASWLFQFSQVADVFRSGAWFAFLLILLRPLLAQGIRWPFVLALILVAAQLLGAAAAGFEWLPDEATSRSSIALSLASAVLGLVLVEQVYRGMPVEARWGLKPLCLGLSAGYMFELYLFAEAFLFGRLDPDMWAVRGLVHALVLPLIALSGARNPSWTLRMSLSREVVFHSTALAVAGLYLLIVAGAGYYVRYFGGDWGRALQAALLFAALLLLAVFIFSGTQRARLRVFINKHLFPYRYDYRTEWLRFTQALSSANGKLDLGQSVIKALSDLVESPGGSLWMRGADGSFAVYSRLNQPSIDLREAADSPLV
;
A
#
# COMPACT_ATOMS: atom_id res chain seq x y z
N MET A 1 23.45 17.25 12.49
CA MET A 1 22.64 16.35 11.61
C MET A 1 22.73 14.90 12.05
N ALA A 2 23.94 14.41 12.38
CA ALA A 2 24.11 13.14 13.10
C ALA A 2 23.19 13.04 14.33
N ASP A 3 23.10 14.09 15.15
CA ASP A 3 22.20 14.12 16.31
C ASP A 3 20.73 13.88 15.93
N PHE A 4 20.24 14.50 14.85
CA PHE A 4 18.86 14.32 14.41
C PHE A 4 18.60 12.88 13.95
N ALA A 5 19.54 12.28 13.22
CA ALA A 5 19.47 10.87 12.85
C ALA A 5 19.49 9.95 14.09
N VAL A 6 20.38 10.20 15.05
CA VAL A 6 20.45 9.44 16.31
C VAL A 6 19.11 9.50 17.05
N TRP A 7 18.52 10.69 17.20
CA TRP A 7 17.21 10.84 17.86
C TRP A 7 16.07 10.22 17.06
N GLY A 8 16.04 10.41 15.73
CA GLY A 8 14.99 9.87 14.87
C GLY A 8 14.98 8.34 14.85
N TYR A 9 16.15 7.72 14.66
CA TYR A 9 16.31 6.27 14.71
C TYR A 9 16.19 5.70 16.12
N GLY A 10 16.67 6.41 17.14
CA GLY A 10 16.49 6.03 18.55
C GLY A 10 15.03 6.02 18.97
N LEU A 11 14.26 7.05 18.58
CA LEU A 11 12.82 7.09 18.80
C LEU A 11 12.11 5.93 18.09
N ALA A 12 12.49 5.64 16.84
CA ALA A 12 11.95 4.51 16.11
C ALA A 12 12.24 3.17 16.80
N ALA A 13 13.46 2.97 17.29
CA ALA A 13 13.85 1.77 18.02
C ALA A 13 13.01 1.59 19.29
N LEU A 14 12.85 2.66 20.09
CA LEU A 14 12.00 2.64 21.28
C LEU A 14 10.52 2.36 20.94
N ALA A 15 10.01 2.97 19.87
CA ALA A 15 8.65 2.77 19.42
C ALA A 15 8.42 1.31 18.99
N TYR A 16 9.32 0.74 18.16
CA TYR A 16 9.25 -0.66 17.74
C TYR A 16 9.41 -1.62 18.91
N LEU A 17 10.29 -1.31 19.88
CA LEU A 17 10.46 -2.11 21.09
C LEU A 17 9.17 -2.14 21.92
N GLY A 18 8.60 -0.96 22.22
CA GLY A 18 7.36 -0.85 22.99
C GLY A 18 6.18 -1.54 22.30
N PHE A 19 6.05 -1.34 20.98
CA PHE A 19 5.02 -2.02 20.20
C PHE A 19 5.25 -3.53 20.11
N GLY A 20 6.50 -3.98 20.00
CA GLY A 20 6.87 -5.39 20.02
C GLY A 20 6.51 -6.08 21.34
N ILE A 21 6.78 -5.43 22.48
CA ILE A 21 6.38 -5.92 23.80
C ILE A 21 4.86 -6.02 23.90
N TYR A 22 4.13 -4.98 23.47
CA TYR A 22 2.67 -5.00 23.43
C TYR A 22 2.15 -6.16 22.56
N LEU A 23 2.69 -6.33 21.35
CA LEU A 23 2.29 -7.41 20.45
C LEU A 23 2.59 -8.78 21.04
N TYR A 24 3.77 -8.99 21.62
CA TYR A 24 4.14 -10.24 22.26
C TYR A 24 3.19 -10.60 23.42
N ALA A 25 2.84 -9.62 24.26
CA ALA A 25 1.89 -9.81 25.36
C ALA A 25 0.45 -10.07 24.87
N ALA A 26 0.05 -9.45 23.75
CA ALA A 26 -1.26 -9.65 23.14
C ALA A 26 -1.33 -10.89 22.23
N TRP A 27 -0.19 -11.50 21.89
CA TRP A 27 -0.11 -12.58 20.91
C TRP A 27 -0.71 -13.87 21.45
N ARG A 28 -1.64 -14.44 20.68
CA ARG A 28 -2.36 -15.68 21.01
C ARG A 28 -1.95 -16.87 20.14
N GLY A 29 -0.73 -16.84 19.59
CA GLY A 29 -0.19 -17.93 18.75
C GLY A 29 -0.66 -17.94 17.29
N ALA A 30 -1.39 -16.92 16.83
CA ALA A 30 -1.78 -16.79 15.43
C ALA A 30 -0.54 -16.53 14.53
N PRO A 31 -0.42 -17.17 13.35
CA PRO A 31 0.76 -17.04 12.50
C PRO A 31 0.93 -15.61 11.95
N GLU A 32 -0.16 -14.91 11.64
CA GLU A 32 -0.14 -13.51 11.17
C GLU A 32 0.49 -12.59 12.22
N GLY A 33 0.10 -12.76 13.50
CA GLY A 33 0.66 -12.02 14.62
C GLY A 33 2.14 -12.33 14.86
N GLY A 34 2.56 -13.59 14.67
CA GLY A 34 3.96 -13.99 14.78
C GLY A 34 4.85 -13.35 13.69
N VAL A 35 4.36 -13.30 12.44
CA VAL A 35 5.08 -12.64 11.34
C VAL A 35 5.14 -11.12 11.55
N LEU A 36 4.07 -10.51 12.08
CA LEU A 36 4.10 -9.08 12.44
C LEU A 36 5.12 -8.80 13.56
N LEU A 37 5.13 -9.63 14.60
CA LEU A 37 6.10 -9.49 15.70
C LEU A 37 7.53 -9.61 15.18
N PHE A 38 7.79 -10.55 14.26
CA PHE A 38 9.08 -10.67 13.59
C PHE A 38 9.43 -9.41 12.79
N ALA A 39 8.51 -8.87 11.99
CA ALA A 39 8.74 -7.63 11.24
C ALA A 39 9.04 -6.43 12.17
N VAL A 40 8.34 -6.34 13.30
CA VAL A 40 8.56 -5.30 14.32
C VAL A 40 9.92 -5.49 15.01
N ALA A 41 10.31 -6.71 15.37
CA ALA A 41 11.59 -7.01 15.99
C ALA A 41 12.77 -6.68 15.05
N VAL A 42 12.69 -7.09 13.78
CA VAL A 42 13.72 -6.76 12.78
C VAL A 42 13.76 -5.25 12.51
N SER A 43 12.61 -4.57 12.50
CA SER A 43 12.55 -3.10 12.39
C SER A 43 13.20 -2.41 13.60
N CYS A 44 13.06 -2.97 14.81
CA CYS A 44 13.75 -2.49 16.00
C CYS A 44 15.27 -2.63 15.85
N VAL A 45 15.76 -3.78 15.36
CA VAL A 45 17.19 -4.00 15.10
C VAL A 45 17.71 -3.00 14.08
N TRP A 46 17.01 -2.83 12.96
CA TRP A 46 17.36 -1.84 11.94
C TRP A 46 17.40 -0.41 12.50
N ALA A 47 16.43 -0.03 13.33
CA ALA A 47 16.40 1.29 13.92
C ALA A 47 17.57 1.51 14.90
N SER A 48 17.87 0.52 15.74
CA SER A 48 19.00 0.55 16.67
C SER A 48 20.34 0.63 15.93
N THR A 49 20.51 -0.12 14.83
CA THR A 49 21.75 -0.08 14.04
C THR A 49 21.90 1.23 13.28
N GLY A 50 20.79 1.81 12.79
CA GLY A 50 20.78 3.15 12.20
C GLY A 50 21.18 4.23 13.20
N ALA A 51 20.67 4.17 14.44
CA ALA A 51 21.06 5.09 15.51
C ALA A 51 22.54 4.95 15.88
N TRP A 52 23.04 3.71 15.99
CA TRP A 52 24.45 3.45 16.29
C TRP A 52 25.37 3.91 15.16
N PHE A 53 25.01 3.66 13.90
CA PHE A 53 25.75 4.16 12.75
C PHE A 53 25.79 5.70 12.74
N ALA A 54 24.68 6.37 13.07
CA ALA A 54 24.62 7.82 13.14
C ALA A 54 25.51 8.41 14.25
N SER A 55 25.67 7.73 15.39
CA SER A 55 26.53 8.18 16.49
C SER A 55 28.01 7.86 16.26
N SER A 56 28.30 6.77 15.57
CA SER A 56 29.66 6.26 15.38
C SER A 56 29.79 5.66 13.99
N PRO A 57 30.00 6.50 12.95
CA PRO A 57 30.07 6.03 11.57
C PRO A 57 31.26 5.09 11.39
N ALA A 58 30.97 3.84 11.06
CA ALA A 58 31.98 2.83 10.72
C ALA A 58 31.50 2.03 9.50
N SER A 59 32.44 1.64 8.62
CA SER A 59 32.13 0.92 7.38
C SER A 59 31.40 -0.41 7.64
N TRP A 60 31.83 -1.17 8.64
CA TRP A 60 31.19 -2.43 9.02
C TRP A 60 29.76 -2.21 9.58
N LEU A 61 29.51 -1.09 10.29
CA LEU A 61 28.18 -0.72 10.77
C LEU A 61 27.25 -0.33 9.62
N PHE A 62 27.78 0.36 8.61
CA PHE A 62 27.03 0.66 7.39
C PHE A 62 26.56 -0.63 6.69
N GLN A 63 27.47 -1.59 6.50
CA GLN A 63 27.12 -2.89 5.90
C GLN A 63 26.08 -3.64 6.72
N PHE A 64 26.22 -3.64 8.05
CA PHE A 64 25.25 -4.27 8.93
C PHE A 64 23.88 -3.57 8.87
N SER A 65 23.84 -2.24 8.79
CA SER A 65 22.62 -1.45 8.65
C SER A 65 21.91 -1.73 7.32
N GLN A 66 22.66 -1.86 6.23
CA GLN A 66 22.15 -2.24 4.91
C GLN A 66 21.49 -3.62 4.96
N VAL A 67 22.19 -4.62 5.51
CA VAL A 67 21.64 -5.97 5.66
C VAL A 67 20.39 -5.98 6.54
N ALA A 68 20.40 -5.24 7.66
CA ALA A 68 19.24 -5.10 8.52
C ALA A 68 18.03 -4.47 7.79
N ASP A 69 18.26 -3.50 6.90
CA ASP A 69 17.19 -2.88 6.10
C ASP A 69 16.57 -3.85 5.08
N VAL A 70 17.39 -4.72 4.50
CA VAL A 70 16.93 -5.77 3.59
C VAL A 70 16.07 -6.79 4.33
N PHE A 71 16.52 -7.25 5.51
CA PHE A 71 15.73 -8.14 6.35
C PHE A 71 14.43 -7.49 6.82
N ARG A 72 14.47 -6.20 7.19
CA ARG A 72 13.29 -5.42 7.57
C ARG A 72 12.27 -5.38 6.42
N SER A 73 12.72 -5.05 5.21
CA SER A 73 11.88 -5.00 4.02
C SER A 73 11.27 -6.37 3.71
N GLY A 74 12.09 -7.44 3.77
CA GLY A 74 11.63 -8.81 3.59
C GLY A 74 10.60 -9.24 4.65
N ALA A 75 10.76 -8.83 5.91
CA ALA A 75 9.82 -9.14 6.98
C ALA A 75 8.46 -8.44 6.79
N TRP A 76 8.45 -7.17 6.36
CA TRP A 76 7.21 -6.47 6.00
C TRP A 76 6.54 -7.06 4.77
N PHE A 77 7.31 -7.50 3.76
CA PHE A 77 6.75 -8.25 2.63
C PHE A 77 6.15 -9.57 3.08
N ALA A 78 6.83 -10.34 3.95
CA ALA A 78 6.29 -11.57 4.50
C ALA A 78 4.98 -11.32 5.26
N PHE A 79 4.90 -10.22 6.03
CA PHE A 79 3.67 -9.83 6.71
C PHE A 79 2.53 -9.48 5.73
N LEU A 80 2.80 -8.71 4.68
CA LEU A 80 1.78 -8.42 3.67
C LEU A 80 1.36 -9.68 2.89
N LEU A 81 2.30 -10.57 2.59
CA LEU A 81 2.05 -11.82 1.86
C LEU A 81 1.26 -12.83 2.70
N ILE A 82 1.48 -12.91 4.02
CA ILE A 82 0.66 -13.77 4.88
C ILE A 82 -0.79 -13.25 4.96
N LEU A 83 -1.00 -11.94 4.94
CA LEU A 83 -2.34 -11.34 4.83
C LEU A 83 -2.99 -11.60 3.47
N LEU A 84 -2.18 -11.76 2.41
CA LEU A 84 -2.63 -12.13 1.05
C LEU A 84 -2.75 -13.63 0.82
N ARG A 85 -2.40 -14.49 1.80
CA ARG A 85 -2.33 -15.95 1.63
C ARG A 85 -3.56 -16.57 0.97
N PRO A 86 -4.80 -16.17 1.30
CA PRO A 86 -5.96 -16.80 0.66
C PRO A 86 -6.13 -16.42 -0.81
N LEU A 87 -5.60 -15.27 -1.26
CA LEU A 87 -5.52 -14.93 -2.69
C LEU A 87 -4.42 -15.74 -3.38
N LEU A 88 -3.26 -15.93 -2.73
CA LEU A 88 -2.13 -16.72 -3.28
C LEU A 88 -2.51 -18.20 -3.48
N ALA A 89 -3.38 -18.74 -2.63
CA ALA A 89 -3.89 -20.11 -2.74
C ALA A 89 -4.69 -20.36 -4.04
N GLN A 90 -5.13 -19.30 -4.73
CA GLN A 90 -5.87 -19.38 -6.00
C GLN A 90 -4.96 -19.44 -7.24
N GLY A 91 -3.66 -19.70 -7.06
CA GLY A 91 -2.70 -19.93 -8.15
C GLY A 91 -1.85 -18.73 -8.53
N ILE A 92 -2.10 -17.56 -7.94
CA ILE A 92 -1.35 -16.33 -8.23
C ILE A 92 -0.13 -16.26 -7.31
N ARG A 93 1.04 -16.66 -7.82
CA ARG A 93 2.29 -16.74 -7.04
C ARG A 93 3.30 -15.62 -7.31
N TRP A 94 3.07 -14.79 -8.33
CA TRP A 94 4.01 -13.76 -8.73
C TRP A 94 4.41 -12.77 -7.62
N PRO A 95 3.55 -12.31 -6.67
CA PRO A 95 3.99 -11.32 -5.68
C PRO A 95 4.96 -11.94 -4.67
N PHE A 96 4.79 -13.23 -4.34
CA PHE A 96 5.73 -13.97 -3.49
C PHE A 96 7.07 -14.14 -4.20
N VAL A 97 7.05 -14.59 -5.46
CA VAL A 97 8.27 -14.80 -6.26
C VAL A 97 9.01 -13.47 -6.45
N LEU A 98 8.30 -12.39 -6.76
CA LEU A 98 8.89 -11.07 -6.94
C LEU A 98 9.51 -10.53 -5.64
N ALA A 99 8.82 -10.68 -4.50
CA ALA A 99 9.38 -10.31 -3.20
C ALA A 99 10.66 -11.10 -2.88
N LEU A 100 10.66 -12.43 -3.14
CA LEU A 100 11.82 -13.27 -2.91
C LEU A 100 13.01 -12.89 -3.80
N ILE A 101 12.77 -12.70 -5.10
CA ILE A 101 13.80 -12.26 -6.06
C ILE A 101 14.38 -10.93 -5.61
N LEU A 102 13.54 -9.98 -5.20
CA LEU A 102 13.98 -8.65 -4.83
C LEU A 102 14.77 -8.61 -3.52
N VAL A 103 14.37 -9.40 -2.52
CA VAL A 103 15.14 -9.57 -1.28
C VAL A 103 16.47 -10.27 -1.56
N ALA A 104 16.46 -11.33 -2.37
CA ALA A 104 17.68 -12.04 -2.76
C ALA A 104 18.66 -11.13 -3.53
N ALA A 105 18.16 -10.35 -4.48
CA ALA A 105 18.97 -9.39 -5.24
C ALA A 105 19.59 -8.32 -4.33
N GLN A 106 18.86 -7.83 -3.33
CA GLN A 106 19.41 -6.87 -2.36
C GLN A 106 20.47 -7.49 -1.46
N LEU A 107 20.28 -8.73 -1.00
CA LEU A 107 21.29 -9.44 -0.21
C LEU A 107 22.55 -9.70 -1.03
N LEU A 108 22.41 -10.08 -2.32
CA LEU A 108 23.53 -10.24 -3.23
C LEU A 108 24.25 -8.91 -3.48
N GLY A 109 23.51 -7.82 -3.64
CA GLY A 109 24.07 -6.47 -3.76
C GLY A 109 24.86 -6.05 -2.51
N ALA A 110 24.30 -6.30 -1.32
CA ALA A 110 24.98 -6.03 -0.06
C ALA A 110 26.24 -6.89 0.13
N ALA A 111 26.20 -8.17 -0.28
CA ALA A 111 27.38 -9.04 -0.27
C ALA A 111 28.44 -8.55 -1.25
N ALA A 112 28.07 -8.20 -2.47
CA ALA A 112 28.98 -7.65 -3.47
C ALA A 112 29.65 -6.35 -2.98
N ALA A 113 28.91 -5.52 -2.23
CA ALA A 113 29.44 -4.33 -1.57
C ALA A 113 30.46 -4.69 -0.47
N GLY A 114 30.11 -5.63 0.40
CA GLY A 114 30.93 -6.00 1.56
C GLY A 114 32.23 -6.73 1.19
N PHE A 115 32.23 -7.46 0.08
CA PHE A 115 33.40 -8.19 -0.43
C PHE A 115 34.11 -7.47 -1.60
N GLU A 116 33.72 -6.24 -1.91
CA GLU A 116 34.33 -5.41 -2.97
C GLU A 116 34.37 -6.12 -4.35
N TRP A 117 33.35 -6.92 -4.67
CA TRP A 117 33.27 -7.68 -5.93
C TRP A 117 33.04 -6.80 -7.16
N LEU A 118 32.49 -5.60 -6.95
CA LEU A 118 32.13 -4.64 -7.99
C LEU A 118 32.62 -3.24 -7.59
N PRO A 119 32.84 -2.32 -8.55
CA PRO A 119 33.14 -0.93 -8.25
C PRO A 119 32.06 -0.29 -7.37
N ASP A 120 32.46 0.54 -6.41
CA ASP A 120 31.56 1.18 -5.44
C ASP A 120 30.39 1.92 -6.10
N GLU A 121 30.64 2.59 -7.23
CA GLU A 121 29.58 3.29 -7.97
C GLU A 121 28.51 2.35 -8.52
N ALA A 122 28.90 1.18 -9.05
CA ALA A 122 27.98 0.20 -9.61
C ALA A 122 27.16 -0.46 -8.50
N THR A 123 27.79 -0.77 -7.37
CA THR A 123 27.16 -1.33 -6.18
C THR A 123 26.17 -0.35 -5.54
N SER A 124 26.55 0.92 -5.42
CA SER A 124 25.68 1.97 -4.89
C SER A 124 24.44 2.19 -5.76
N ARG A 125 24.62 2.34 -7.08
CA ARG A 125 23.50 2.55 -8.02
C ARG A 125 22.54 1.37 -8.06
N SER A 126 23.06 0.14 -8.08
CA SER A 126 22.23 -1.07 -8.08
C SER A 126 21.47 -1.22 -6.76
N SER A 127 22.10 -0.93 -5.62
CA SER A 127 21.44 -0.94 -4.31
C SER A 127 20.28 0.06 -4.26
N ILE A 128 20.50 1.31 -4.70
CA ILE A 128 19.46 2.33 -4.76
C ILE A 128 18.31 1.89 -5.67
N ALA A 129 18.60 1.33 -6.85
CA ALA A 129 17.58 0.85 -7.78
C ALA A 129 16.73 -0.29 -7.20
N LEU A 130 17.36 -1.22 -6.47
CA LEU A 130 16.67 -2.33 -5.81
C LEU A 130 15.82 -1.87 -4.62
N SER A 131 16.29 -0.88 -3.85
CA SER A 131 15.50 -0.27 -2.77
C SER A 131 14.32 0.53 -3.32
N LEU A 132 14.50 1.23 -4.46
CA LEU A 132 13.41 1.90 -5.17
C LEU A 132 12.35 0.91 -5.64
N ALA A 133 12.75 -0.20 -6.26
CA ALA A 133 11.85 -1.27 -6.65
C ALA A 133 11.13 -1.89 -5.44
N SER A 134 11.79 -1.96 -4.28
CA SER A 134 11.21 -2.45 -3.02
C SER A 134 10.12 -1.52 -2.50
N ALA A 135 10.31 -0.21 -2.61
CA ALA A 135 9.29 0.78 -2.25
C ALA A 135 8.03 0.63 -3.12
N VAL A 136 8.22 0.46 -4.45
CA VAL A 136 7.11 0.22 -5.39
C VAL A 136 6.39 -1.08 -5.05
N LEU A 137 7.13 -2.18 -4.85
CA LEU A 137 6.53 -3.47 -4.48
C LEU A 137 5.74 -3.37 -3.17
N GLY A 138 6.27 -2.68 -2.17
CA GLY A 138 5.59 -2.43 -0.90
C GLY A 138 4.24 -1.73 -1.09
N LEU A 139 4.20 -0.65 -1.89
CA LEU A 139 2.95 0.04 -2.22
C LEU A 139 1.95 -0.88 -2.93
N VAL A 140 2.42 -1.70 -3.88
CA VAL A 140 1.58 -2.67 -4.61
C VAL A 140 1.00 -3.71 -3.65
N LEU A 141 1.83 -4.29 -2.77
CA LEU A 141 1.39 -5.29 -1.79
C LEU A 141 0.37 -4.70 -0.80
N VAL A 142 0.60 -3.49 -0.30
CA VAL A 142 -0.36 -2.79 0.58
C VAL A 142 -1.69 -2.54 -0.15
N GLU A 143 -1.65 -2.14 -1.42
CA GLU A 143 -2.87 -1.98 -2.22
C GLU A 143 -3.60 -3.31 -2.40
N GLN A 144 -2.89 -4.40 -2.72
CA GLN A 144 -3.52 -5.72 -2.87
C GLN A 144 -4.16 -6.17 -1.56
N VAL A 145 -3.50 -5.92 -0.42
CA VAL A 145 -4.06 -6.20 0.91
C VAL A 145 -5.35 -5.39 1.11
N TYR A 146 -5.33 -4.09 0.86
CA TYR A 146 -6.51 -3.22 1.01
C TYR A 146 -7.69 -3.62 0.12
N ARG A 147 -7.42 -3.92 -1.16
CA ARG A 147 -8.44 -4.33 -2.13
C ARG A 147 -9.00 -5.73 -1.85
N GLY A 148 -8.13 -6.62 -1.38
CA GLY A 148 -8.53 -7.98 -1.03
C GLY A 148 -9.54 -7.98 0.10
N MET A 149 -9.43 -7.08 1.07
CA MET A 149 -10.28 -7.14 2.27
C MET A 149 -11.79 -7.00 1.99
N PRO A 150 -12.62 -7.85 2.63
CA PRO A 150 -14.07 -7.66 2.67
C PRO A 150 -14.41 -6.34 3.40
N VAL A 151 -15.53 -5.71 3.02
CA VAL A 151 -15.91 -4.36 3.48
C VAL A 151 -15.94 -4.26 5.00
N GLU A 152 -16.38 -5.31 5.67
CA GLU A 152 -16.50 -5.43 7.12
C GLU A 152 -15.12 -5.38 7.83
N ALA A 153 -14.07 -5.90 7.19
CA ALA A 153 -12.70 -5.90 7.73
C ALA A 153 -11.92 -4.60 7.46
N ARG A 154 -12.38 -3.78 6.49
CA ARG A 154 -11.66 -2.57 6.06
C ARG A 154 -11.51 -1.55 7.19
N TRP A 155 -12.50 -1.40 8.08
CA TRP A 155 -12.40 -0.43 9.18
C TRP A 155 -11.28 -0.76 10.17
N GLY A 156 -11.08 -2.04 10.46
CA GLY A 156 -10.04 -2.51 11.39
C GLY A 156 -8.63 -2.32 10.82
N LEU A 157 -8.43 -2.64 9.54
CA LEU A 157 -7.11 -2.65 8.88
C LEU A 157 -6.77 -1.38 8.10
N LYS A 158 -7.72 -0.45 7.90
CA LYS A 158 -7.44 0.82 7.22
C LYS A 158 -6.27 1.59 7.85
N PRO A 159 -6.14 1.71 9.19
CA PRO A 159 -4.98 2.34 9.80
C PRO A 159 -3.65 1.68 9.41
N LEU A 160 -3.60 0.35 9.38
CA LEU A 160 -2.41 -0.41 8.94
C LEU A 160 -2.04 -0.05 7.50
N CYS A 161 -2.99 -0.13 6.57
CA CYS A 161 -2.74 0.20 5.17
C CYS A 161 -2.29 1.66 5.01
N LEU A 162 -2.91 2.60 5.74
CA LEU A 162 -2.52 4.00 5.72
C LEU A 162 -1.08 4.20 6.20
N GLY A 163 -0.71 3.59 7.32
CA GLY A 163 0.63 3.65 7.86
C GLY A 163 1.68 3.08 6.90
N LEU A 164 1.45 1.86 6.40
CA LEU A 164 2.38 1.21 5.48
C LEU A 164 2.47 1.95 4.13
N SER A 165 1.37 2.45 3.59
CA SER A 165 1.41 3.27 2.36
C SER A 165 2.17 4.57 2.57
N ALA A 166 2.02 5.26 3.71
CA ALA A 166 2.80 6.45 4.02
C ALA A 166 4.29 6.12 4.13
N GLY A 167 4.64 5.03 4.81
CA GLY A 167 6.02 4.54 4.91
C GLY A 167 6.63 4.22 3.54
N TYR A 168 5.98 3.41 2.72
CA TYR A 168 6.51 3.06 1.40
C TYR A 168 6.49 4.22 0.40
N MET A 169 5.58 5.19 0.52
CA MET A 169 5.63 6.41 -0.29
C MET A 169 6.83 7.28 0.07
N PHE A 170 7.17 7.36 1.36
CA PHE A 170 8.41 8.01 1.80
C PHE A 170 9.65 7.29 1.24
N GLU A 171 9.70 5.96 1.31
CA GLU A 171 10.78 5.16 0.72
C GLU A 171 10.87 5.39 -0.81
N LEU A 172 9.72 5.46 -1.50
CA LEU A 172 9.66 5.77 -2.93
C LEU A 172 10.25 7.15 -3.22
N TYR A 173 9.89 8.15 -2.42
CA TYR A 173 10.44 9.50 -2.53
C TYR A 173 11.97 9.48 -2.33
N LEU A 174 12.43 8.93 -1.20
CA LEU A 174 13.85 8.89 -0.81
C LEU A 174 14.71 8.21 -1.88
N PHE A 175 14.30 7.03 -2.36
CA PHE A 175 15.09 6.27 -3.32
C PHE A 175 14.93 6.76 -4.75
N ALA A 176 13.81 7.39 -5.13
CA ALA A 176 13.69 8.02 -6.45
C ALA A 176 14.62 9.24 -6.55
N GLU A 177 14.70 10.04 -5.49
CA GLU A 177 15.64 11.14 -5.39
C GLU A 177 17.09 10.63 -5.41
N ALA A 178 17.39 9.62 -4.60
CA ALA A 178 18.73 9.04 -4.58
C ALA A 178 19.15 8.43 -5.92
N PHE A 179 18.20 7.84 -6.66
CA PHE A 179 18.43 7.32 -7.99
C PHE A 179 18.70 8.44 -9.00
N LEU A 180 17.97 9.55 -8.90
CA LEU A 180 18.13 10.71 -9.78
C LEU A 180 19.50 11.37 -9.62
N PHE A 181 19.95 11.56 -8.38
CA PHE A 181 21.22 12.25 -8.08
C PHE A 181 22.41 11.30 -7.89
N GLY A 182 22.19 9.98 -7.93
CA GLY A 182 23.23 8.96 -7.75
C GLY A 182 23.82 8.88 -6.34
N ARG A 183 23.17 9.51 -5.36
CA ARG A 183 23.61 9.55 -3.96
C ARG A 183 22.41 9.64 -3.02
N LEU A 184 22.51 9.00 -1.86
CA LEU A 184 21.50 9.12 -0.83
C LEU A 184 21.62 10.48 -0.13
N ASP A 185 20.52 11.23 -0.03
CA ASP A 185 20.50 12.48 0.72
C ASP A 185 20.62 12.18 2.24
N PRO A 186 21.68 12.64 2.93
CA PRO A 186 21.86 12.42 4.36
C PRO A 186 20.73 13.01 5.21
N ASP A 187 20.14 14.12 4.78
CA ASP A 187 19.08 14.81 5.53
C ASP A 187 17.80 13.99 5.48
N MET A 188 17.45 13.50 4.30
CA MET A 188 16.28 12.64 4.14
C MET A 188 16.48 11.27 4.78
N TRP A 189 17.70 10.73 4.74
CA TRP A 189 18.05 9.52 5.48
C TRP A 189 17.88 9.72 7.00
N ALA A 190 18.29 10.87 7.55
CA ALA A 190 18.12 11.17 8.98
C ALA A 190 16.64 11.24 9.40
N VAL A 191 15.76 11.75 8.54
CA VAL A 191 14.30 11.83 8.75
C VAL A 191 13.63 10.45 8.68
N ARG A 192 14.21 9.48 7.98
CA ARG A 192 13.64 8.14 7.76
C ARG A 192 13.25 7.44 9.07
N GLY A 193 14.11 7.50 10.10
CA GLY A 193 13.80 6.94 11.42
C GLY A 193 12.51 7.52 12.02
N LEU A 194 12.40 8.85 12.03
CA LEU A 194 11.23 9.56 12.54
C LEU A 194 9.95 9.20 11.78
N VAL A 195 10.01 9.10 10.44
CA VAL A 195 8.85 8.72 9.62
C VAL A 195 8.33 7.34 10.01
N HIS A 196 9.23 6.35 10.17
CA HIS A 196 8.84 5.01 10.58
C HIS A 196 8.31 4.96 12.02
N ALA A 197 8.80 5.82 12.90
CA ALA A 197 8.23 5.99 14.24
C ALA A 197 6.79 6.55 14.20
N LEU A 198 6.52 7.53 13.32
CA LEU A 198 5.19 8.15 13.16
C LEU A 198 4.17 7.23 12.49
N VAL A 199 4.61 6.31 11.65
CA VAL A 199 3.76 5.29 11.04
C VAL A 199 3.29 4.25 12.06
N LEU A 200 4.11 3.95 13.06
CA LEU A 200 3.86 2.85 13.99
C LEU A 200 2.56 2.96 14.80
N PRO A 201 2.14 4.14 15.33
CA PRO A 201 0.84 4.29 15.98
C PRO A 201 -0.35 3.87 15.12
N LEU A 202 -0.30 4.08 13.79
CA LEU A 202 -1.37 3.65 12.88
C LEU A 202 -1.43 2.12 12.76
N ILE A 203 -0.26 1.48 12.73
CA ILE A 203 -0.14 0.01 12.75
C ILE A 203 -0.65 -0.54 14.09
N ALA A 204 -0.27 0.10 15.20
CA ALA A 204 -0.69 -0.28 16.54
C ALA A 204 -2.21 -0.13 16.74
N LEU A 205 -2.81 0.94 16.22
CA LEU A 205 -4.25 1.15 16.24
C LEU A 205 -5.00 0.03 15.50
N SER A 206 -4.44 -0.47 14.40
CA SER A 206 -5.00 -1.63 13.70
C SER A 206 -4.94 -2.90 14.55
N GLY A 207 -3.84 -3.12 15.28
CA GLY A 207 -3.70 -4.26 16.19
C GLY A 207 -4.65 -4.20 17.38
N ALA A 208 -4.82 -3.02 17.99
CA ALA A 208 -5.76 -2.82 19.08
C ALA A 208 -7.22 -3.04 18.65
N ARG A 209 -7.57 -2.69 17.41
CA ARG A 209 -8.92 -2.90 16.85
C ARG A 209 -9.21 -4.34 16.44
N ASN A 210 -8.17 -5.14 16.17
CA ASN A 210 -8.32 -6.53 15.78
C ASN A 210 -7.30 -7.43 16.51
N PRO A 211 -7.48 -7.66 17.83
CA PRO A 211 -6.45 -8.25 18.70
C PRO A 211 -6.08 -9.68 18.33
N SER A 212 -7.00 -10.42 17.71
CA SER A 212 -6.72 -11.78 17.32
C SER A 212 -5.80 -11.85 16.10
N TRP A 213 -5.68 -10.78 15.30
CA TRP A 213 -5.09 -10.76 13.94
C TRP A 213 -5.56 -11.91 13.01
N THR A 214 -6.46 -12.76 13.51
CA THR A 214 -7.20 -13.79 12.80
C THR A 214 -8.27 -13.07 12.01
N LEU A 215 -7.86 -12.55 10.87
CA LEU A 215 -8.81 -12.21 9.84
C LEU A 215 -9.52 -13.51 9.48
N ARG A 216 -10.72 -13.72 10.05
CA ARG A 216 -11.67 -14.73 9.60
C ARG A 216 -12.11 -14.30 8.20
N MET A 217 -11.21 -14.48 7.25
CA MET A 217 -11.33 -14.04 5.87
C MET A 217 -12.25 -15.01 5.14
N SER A 218 -13.54 -14.72 5.17
CA SER A 218 -14.38 -14.98 4.01
C SER A 218 -14.11 -13.86 3.01
N LEU A 219 -13.01 -13.97 2.27
CA LEU A 219 -12.68 -13.03 1.20
C LEU A 219 -13.74 -13.14 0.12
N SER A 220 -14.25 -11.99 -0.33
CA SER A 220 -15.01 -11.90 -1.56
C SER A 220 -14.16 -12.40 -2.73
N ARG A 221 -14.76 -13.22 -3.60
CA ARG A 221 -14.08 -14.18 -4.46
C ARG A 221 -13.40 -13.58 -5.69
N GLU A 222 -13.42 -12.27 -5.92
CA GLU A 222 -12.77 -11.68 -7.09
C GLU A 222 -12.04 -10.40 -6.76
N VAL A 223 -10.71 -10.50 -6.78
CA VAL A 223 -9.82 -9.35 -6.80
C VAL A 223 -9.17 -9.32 -8.18
N VAL A 224 -9.59 -8.37 -9.01
CA VAL A 224 -8.92 -8.09 -10.26
C VAL A 224 -7.63 -7.34 -9.95
N PHE A 225 -6.47 -7.92 -10.28
CA PHE A 225 -5.16 -7.31 -10.10
C PHE A 225 -5.00 -6.12 -11.04
N HIS A 226 -5.39 -4.93 -10.57
CA HIS A 226 -5.07 -3.65 -11.21
C HIS A 226 -4.45 -2.77 -10.14
N SER A 227 -3.22 -2.32 -10.37
CA SER A 227 -2.48 -1.59 -9.33
C SER A 227 -2.49 -0.08 -9.59
N THR A 228 -3.33 0.62 -8.83
CA THR A 228 -3.27 2.08 -8.72
C THR A 228 -1.97 2.52 -8.05
N ALA A 229 -1.41 1.73 -7.13
CA ALA A 229 -0.11 1.98 -6.54
C ALA A 229 1.00 1.98 -7.59
N LEU A 230 1.02 0.99 -8.50
CA LEU A 230 1.99 0.94 -9.59
C LEU A 230 1.82 2.13 -10.55
N ALA A 231 0.59 2.49 -10.86
CA ALA A 231 0.27 3.67 -11.66
C ALA A 231 0.75 4.98 -11.02
N VAL A 232 0.48 5.18 -9.73
CA VAL A 232 0.89 6.37 -8.98
C VAL A 232 2.41 6.42 -8.85
N ALA A 233 3.06 5.29 -8.55
CA ALA A 233 4.51 5.21 -8.51
C ALA A 233 5.14 5.49 -9.89
N GLY A 234 4.60 4.93 -10.96
CA GLY A 234 5.05 5.19 -12.33
C GLY A 234 4.90 6.67 -12.71
N LEU A 235 3.75 7.28 -12.41
CA LEU A 235 3.53 8.72 -12.63
C LEU A 235 4.53 9.57 -11.84
N TYR A 236 4.76 9.24 -10.56
CA TYR A 236 5.76 9.90 -9.74
C TYR A 236 7.16 9.82 -10.37
N LEU A 237 7.57 8.61 -10.78
CA LEU A 237 8.88 8.39 -11.41
C LEU A 237 9.02 9.14 -12.74
N LEU A 238 7.96 9.25 -13.54
CA LEU A 238 7.96 10.06 -14.75
C LEU A 238 8.14 11.56 -14.45
N ILE A 239 7.47 12.07 -13.41
CA ILE A 239 7.65 13.46 -12.96
C ILE A 239 9.10 13.68 -12.51
N VAL A 240 9.65 12.80 -11.67
CA VAL A 240 11.04 12.88 -11.18
C VAL A 240 12.03 12.81 -12.35
N ALA A 241 11.84 11.87 -13.30
CA ALA A 241 12.69 11.72 -14.46
C ALA A 241 12.64 12.94 -15.39
N GLY A 242 11.44 13.49 -15.64
CA GLY A 242 11.27 14.71 -16.44
C GLY A 242 11.92 15.93 -15.78
N ALA A 243 11.76 16.05 -14.47
CA ALA A 243 12.37 17.12 -13.67
C ALA A 243 13.91 17.01 -13.68
N GLY A 244 14.44 15.79 -13.56
CA GLY A 244 15.86 15.49 -13.71
C GLY A 244 16.43 15.84 -15.08
N TYR A 245 15.71 15.47 -16.14
CA TYR A 245 16.07 15.82 -17.51
C TYR A 245 16.11 17.34 -17.72
N TYR A 246 15.11 18.05 -17.20
CA TYR A 246 15.03 19.51 -17.27
C TYR A 246 16.25 20.17 -16.60
N VAL A 247 16.61 19.76 -15.37
CA VAL A 247 17.77 20.31 -14.67
C VAL A 247 19.08 20.03 -15.43
N ARG A 248 19.23 18.84 -16.00
CA ARG A 248 20.41 18.48 -16.81
C ARG A 248 20.55 19.36 -18.06
N TYR A 249 19.44 19.73 -18.69
CA TYR A 249 19.46 20.49 -19.96
C TYR A 249 19.63 22.00 -19.76
N PHE A 250 18.92 22.58 -18.78
CA PHE A 250 18.92 24.03 -18.57
C PHE A 250 20.02 24.54 -17.62
N GLY A 251 20.59 23.65 -16.78
CA GLY A 251 21.66 23.98 -15.85
C GLY A 251 21.24 24.90 -14.68
N GLY A 252 22.02 24.88 -13.58
CA GLY A 252 21.92 25.86 -12.48
C GLY A 252 21.69 25.27 -11.08
N ASP A 253 21.68 26.16 -10.07
CA ASP A 253 21.50 25.87 -8.63
C ASP A 253 20.05 25.49 -8.22
N TRP A 254 19.23 25.09 -9.18
CA TRP A 254 17.82 24.75 -8.98
C TRP A 254 17.60 23.45 -8.19
N GLY A 255 18.66 22.74 -7.81
CA GLY A 255 18.58 21.44 -7.12
C GLY A 255 17.68 21.48 -5.87
N ARG A 256 17.85 22.47 -4.99
CA ARG A 256 17.01 22.58 -3.78
C ARG A 256 15.54 22.89 -4.07
N ALA A 257 15.28 23.76 -5.05
CA ALA A 257 13.92 24.06 -5.47
C ALA A 257 13.26 22.82 -6.10
N LEU A 258 14.03 22.03 -6.86
CA LEU A 258 13.57 20.78 -7.42
C LEU A 258 13.24 19.75 -6.33
N GLN A 259 14.13 19.57 -5.36
CA GLN A 259 13.88 18.68 -4.22
C GLN A 259 12.57 19.05 -3.50
N ALA A 260 12.38 20.32 -3.19
CA ALA A 260 11.14 20.81 -2.57
C ALA A 260 9.90 20.56 -3.42
N ALA A 261 9.97 20.79 -4.74
CA ALA A 261 8.87 20.53 -5.67
C ALA A 261 8.54 19.03 -5.79
N LEU A 262 9.57 18.17 -5.85
CA LEU A 262 9.39 16.72 -5.90
C LEU A 262 8.83 16.17 -4.59
N LEU A 263 9.27 16.69 -3.45
CA LEU A 263 8.69 16.35 -2.14
C LEU A 263 7.22 16.75 -2.07
N PHE A 264 6.89 17.97 -2.52
CA PHE A 264 5.50 18.42 -2.59
C PHE A 264 4.67 17.53 -3.53
N ALA A 265 5.20 17.13 -4.68
CA ALA A 265 4.54 16.21 -5.60
C ALA A 265 4.31 14.83 -4.95
N ALA A 266 5.29 14.29 -4.22
CA ALA A 266 5.15 13.04 -3.48
C ALA A 266 4.06 13.14 -2.40
N LEU A 267 4.00 14.25 -1.66
CA LEU A 267 2.95 14.51 -0.66
C LEU A 267 1.56 14.64 -1.30
N LEU A 268 1.45 15.31 -2.44
CA LEU A 268 0.19 15.38 -3.20
C LEU A 268 -0.27 14.01 -3.67
N LEU A 269 0.64 13.20 -4.23
CA LEU A 269 0.32 11.84 -4.66
C LEU A 269 -0.06 10.95 -3.48
N LEU A 270 0.61 11.11 -2.34
CA LEU A 270 0.23 10.45 -1.09
C LEU A 270 -1.17 10.84 -0.66
N ALA A 271 -1.51 12.14 -0.70
CA ALA A 271 -2.84 12.63 -0.35
C ALA A 271 -3.92 12.07 -1.30
N VAL A 272 -3.66 12.04 -2.61
CA VAL A 272 -4.57 11.42 -3.60
C VAL A 272 -4.74 9.92 -3.32
N PHE A 273 -3.63 9.24 -3.04
CA PHE A 273 -3.62 7.80 -2.73
C PHE A 273 -4.42 7.50 -1.46
N ILE A 274 -4.33 8.34 -0.43
CA ILE A 274 -5.01 8.16 0.87
C ILE A 274 -6.50 8.57 0.80
N PHE A 275 -6.79 9.79 0.35
CA PHE A 275 -8.06 10.46 0.65
C PHE A 275 -9.16 10.27 -0.38
N SER A 276 -8.89 9.81 -1.59
CA SER A 276 -9.94 9.80 -2.62
C SER A 276 -10.14 8.45 -3.32
N GLY A 277 -11.10 7.67 -2.81
CA GLY A 277 -11.62 6.49 -3.54
C GLY A 277 -12.10 6.85 -4.94
N THR A 278 -12.73 8.03 -5.09
CA THR A 278 -13.23 8.55 -6.35
C THR A 278 -12.10 8.90 -7.35
N GLN A 279 -11.02 9.55 -6.90
CA GLN A 279 -9.88 9.88 -7.79
C GLN A 279 -9.07 8.62 -8.15
N ARG A 280 -8.92 7.66 -7.22
CA ARG A 280 -8.33 6.35 -7.54
C ARG A 280 -9.13 5.63 -8.64
N ALA A 281 -10.46 5.66 -8.58
CA ALA A 281 -11.31 5.09 -9.62
C ALA A 281 -11.16 5.79 -10.97
N ARG A 282 -11.10 7.13 -10.99
CA ARG A 282 -10.89 7.92 -12.23
C ARG A 282 -9.52 7.68 -12.86
N LEU A 283 -8.45 7.68 -12.06
CA LEU A 283 -7.08 7.41 -12.53
C LEU A 283 -6.97 6.00 -13.11
N ARG A 284 -7.59 5.01 -12.45
CA ARG A 284 -7.69 3.64 -12.97
C ARG A 284 -8.39 3.59 -14.33
N VAL A 285 -9.53 4.25 -14.48
CA VAL A 285 -10.26 4.28 -15.77
C VAL A 285 -9.42 4.96 -16.86
N PHE A 286 -8.75 6.07 -16.53
CA PHE A 286 -7.87 6.76 -17.46
C PHE A 286 -6.72 5.87 -17.95
N ILE A 287 -6.04 5.18 -17.04
CA ILE A 287 -4.91 4.29 -17.36
C ILE A 287 -5.38 3.07 -18.14
N ASN A 288 -6.47 2.42 -17.71
CA ASN A 288 -7.03 1.28 -18.43
C ASN A 288 -7.50 1.65 -19.84
N LYS A 289 -7.96 2.89 -20.06
CA LYS A 289 -8.34 3.34 -21.41
C LYS A 289 -7.14 3.49 -22.35
N HIS A 290 -5.96 3.82 -21.84
CA HIS A 290 -4.82 4.22 -22.68
C HIS A 290 -3.64 3.23 -22.69
N LEU A 291 -3.48 2.39 -21.66
CA LEU A 291 -2.28 1.55 -21.48
C LEU A 291 -2.53 0.04 -21.57
N PHE A 292 -3.77 -0.44 -21.43
CA PHE A 292 -4.08 -1.87 -21.47
C PHE A 292 -5.27 -2.14 -22.41
N PRO A 293 -5.11 -2.97 -23.46
CA PRO A 293 -6.25 -3.46 -24.23
C PRO A 293 -7.21 -4.22 -23.32
N TYR A 294 -8.44 -3.71 -23.20
CA TYR A 294 -9.48 -4.20 -22.31
C TYR A 294 -9.85 -5.66 -22.67
N ARG A 295 -9.58 -6.62 -21.77
CA ARG A 295 -10.20 -7.96 -21.80
C ARG A 295 -11.22 -8.02 -20.67
N TYR A 296 -12.39 -7.44 -20.90
CA TYR A 296 -13.54 -7.60 -20.00
C TYR A 296 -14.16 -8.95 -20.32
N ASP A 297 -13.96 -9.92 -19.42
CA ASP A 297 -14.60 -11.21 -19.57
C ASP A 297 -16.04 -11.10 -19.01
N TYR A 298 -16.95 -10.65 -19.88
CA TYR A 298 -18.39 -10.52 -19.58
C TYR A 298 -19.00 -11.79 -18.96
N ARG A 299 -18.42 -12.96 -19.27
CA ARG A 299 -18.91 -14.24 -18.77
C ARG A 299 -18.73 -14.38 -17.27
N THR A 300 -17.61 -13.88 -16.73
CA THR A 300 -17.31 -13.96 -15.30
C THR A 300 -18.23 -13.02 -14.52
N GLU A 301 -18.43 -11.79 -14.98
CA GLU A 301 -19.35 -10.84 -14.35
C GLU A 301 -20.81 -11.31 -14.41
N TRP A 302 -21.22 -11.94 -15.51
CA TRP A 302 -22.57 -12.50 -15.65
C TRP A 302 -22.81 -13.69 -14.70
N LEU A 303 -21.82 -14.57 -14.56
CA LEU A 303 -21.86 -15.66 -13.58
C LEU A 303 -21.89 -15.11 -12.13
N ARG A 304 -21.15 -14.04 -11.86
CA ARG A 304 -21.13 -13.36 -10.56
C ARG A 304 -22.49 -12.74 -10.21
N PHE A 305 -23.12 -12.07 -11.17
CA PHE A 305 -24.44 -11.47 -11.02
C PHE A 305 -25.51 -12.54 -10.73
N THR A 306 -25.52 -13.61 -11.52
CA THR A 306 -26.48 -14.71 -11.33
C THR A 306 -26.25 -15.47 -10.02
N GLN A 307 -24.99 -15.63 -9.59
CA GLN A 307 -24.67 -16.29 -8.34
C GLN A 307 -25.01 -15.42 -7.11
N ALA A 308 -24.80 -14.10 -7.18
CA ALA A 308 -25.25 -13.14 -6.17
C ALA A 308 -26.79 -13.11 -6.02
N LEU A 309 -27.51 -13.19 -7.14
CA LEU A 309 -28.97 -13.35 -7.15
C LEU A 309 -29.44 -14.68 -6.53
N SER A 310 -28.73 -15.77 -6.82
CA SER A 310 -29.08 -17.11 -6.33
C SER A 310 -28.72 -17.39 -4.86
N SER A 311 -27.81 -16.60 -4.28
CA SER A 311 -27.29 -16.77 -2.92
C SER A 311 -28.02 -15.91 -1.88
N ALA A 312 -29.22 -15.43 -2.20
CA ALA A 312 -30.14 -14.74 -1.30
C ALA A 312 -30.68 -15.69 -0.19
N ASN A 313 -29.77 -16.19 0.65
CA ASN A 313 -30.08 -16.98 1.83
C ASN A 313 -29.59 -16.19 3.07
N GLY A 314 -30.47 -15.33 3.60
CA GLY A 314 -30.61 -15.19 5.04
C GLY A 314 -30.34 -13.83 5.71
N LYS A 315 -29.90 -12.76 5.01
CA LYS A 315 -29.66 -11.45 5.67
C LYS A 315 -30.18 -10.19 4.96
N LEU A 316 -30.35 -10.23 3.63
CA LEU A 316 -30.83 -9.10 2.83
C LEU A 316 -32.06 -9.54 2.06
N ASP A 317 -33.04 -8.65 1.91
CA ASP A 317 -34.17 -8.86 1.00
C ASP A 317 -33.67 -8.96 -0.46
N LEU A 318 -34.44 -9.59 -1.35
CA LEU A 318 -34.09 -9.77 -2.76
C LEU A 318 -33.73 -8.44 -3.42
N GLY A 319 -34.53 -7.39 -3.18
CA GLY A 319 -34.25 -6.05 -3.71
C GLY A 319 -32.93 -5.48 -3.20
N GLN A 320 -32.59 -5.69 -1.93
CA GLN A 320 -31.31 -5.23 -1.36
C GLN A 320 -30.13 -6.04 -1.91
N SER A 321 -30.34 -7.32 -2.19
CA SER A 321 -29.32 -8.20 -2.79
C SER A 321 -29.01 -7.79 -4.23
N VAL A 322 -30.03 -7.42 -5.02
CA VAL A 322 -29.87 -6.84 -6.37
C VAL A 322 -29.10 -5.52 -6.29
N ILE A 323 -29.51 -4.61 -5.40
CA ILE A 323 -28.83 -3.32 -5.23
C ILE A 323 -27.38 -3.54 -4.84
N LYS A 324 -27.09 -4.45 -3.91
CA LYS A 324 -25.73 -4.77 -3.48
C LYS A 324 -24.89 -5.32 -4.64
N ALA A 325 -25.42 -6.28 -5.40
CA ALA A 325 -24.71 -6.89 -6.52
C ALA A 325 -24.34 -5.85 -7.59
N LEU A 326 -25.27 -4.95 -7.94
CA LEU A 326 -25.02 -3.87 -8.89
C LEU A 326 -24.08 -2.80 -8.33
N SER A 327 -24.23 -2.47 -7.05
CA SER A 327 -23.40 -1.47 -6.36
C SER A 327 -21.94 -1.94 -6.26
N ASP A 328 -21.73 -3.22 -5.96
CA ASP A 328 -20.40 -3.83 -5.89
C ASP A 328 -19.69 -3.80 -7.26
N LEU A 329 -20.43 -4.00 -8.37
CA LEU A 329 -19.88 -3.95 -9.73
C LEU A 329 -19.32 -2.57 -10.10
N VAL A 330 -19.97 -1.50 -9.62
CA VAL A 330 -19.58 -0.11 -9.90
C VAL A 330 -18.86 0.56 -8.72
N GLU A 331 -18.49 -0.20 -7.70
CA GLU A 331 -17.89 0.28 -6.44
C GLU A 331 -18.69 1.43 -5.78
N SER A 332 -20.02 1.41 -5.92
CA SER A 332 -20.94 2.36 -5.28
C SER A 332 -21.21 1.96 -3.82
N PRO A 333 -21.31 2.93 -2.89
CA PRO A 333 -21.62 2.65 -1.49
C PRO A 333 -23.07 2.16 -1.26
N GLY A 334 -23.97 2.28 -2.24
CA GLY A 334 -25.37 1.87 -2.12
C GLY A 334 -26.23 2.27 -3.33
N GLY A 335 -27.55 2.13 -3.19
CA GLY A 335 -28.51 2.45 -4.24
C GLY A 335 -29.97 2.27 -3.82
N SER A 336 -30.88 2.59 -4.74
CA SER A 336 -32.33 2.42 -4.59
C SER A 336 -32.89 1.72 -5.84
N LEU A 337 -33.78 0.75 -5.62
CA LEU A 337 -34.49 0.04 -6.66
C LEU A 337 -35.90 0.61 -6.74
N TRP A 338 -36.26 1.14 -7.90
CA TRP A 338 -37.60 1.69 -8.18
C TRP A 338 -38.40 0.69 -8.99
N MET A 339 -39.63 0.42 -8.58
CA MET A 339 -40.55 -0.48 -9.29
C MET A 339 -41.83 0.25 -9.61
N ARG A 340 -42.40 -0.10 -10.76
CA ARG A 340 -43.68 0.43 -11.20
C ARG A 340 -44.81 -0.23 -10.40
N GLY A 341 -45.60 0.58 -9.70
CA GLY A 341 -46.81 0.17 -9.00
C GLY A 341 -48.00 -0.03 -9.94
N ALA A 342 -49.10 -0.55 -9.40
CA ALA A 342 -50.35 -0.74 -10.13
C ALA A 342 -50.99 0.58 -10.60
N ASP A 343 -50.67 1.69 -9.93
CA ASP A 343 -51.08 3.05 -10.31
C ASP A 343 -50.25 3.63 -11.46
N GLY A 344 -49.29 2.85 -12.00
CA GLY A 344 -48.43 3.25 -13.10
C GLY A 344 -47.25 4.13 -12.69
N SER A 345 -47.16 4.56 -11.42
CA SER A 345 -46.06 5.35 -10.87
C SER A 345 -44.90 4.47 -10.41
N PHE A 346 -43.68 4.98 -10.46
CA PHE A 346 -42.50 4.36 -9.89
C PHE A 346 -42.35 4.77 -8.43
N ALA A 347 -42.18 3.79 -7.56
CA ALA A 347 -41.87 3.99 -6.15
C ALA A 347 -40.64 3.18 -5.75
N VAL A 348 -39.93 3.65 -4.72
CA VAL A 348 -38.79 2.90 -4.16
C VAL A 348 -39.30 1.59 -3.57
N TYR A 349 -38.88 0.49 -4.17
CA TYR A 349 -39.18 -0.87 -3.69
C TYR A 349 -38.16 -1.35 -2.67
N SER A 350 -36.88 -1.04 -2.88
CA SER A 350 -35.81 -1.44 -1.96
C SER A 350 -34.68 -0.43 -1.95
N ARG A 351 -33.91 -0.42 -0.87
CA ARG A 351 -32.78 0.51 -0.66
C ARG A 351 -31.65 -0.14 0.11
N LEU A 352 -30.43 0.29 -0.20
CA LEU A 352 -29.22 -0.06 0.51
C LEU A 352 -28.37 1.19 0.73
N ASN A 353 -28.03 1.50 1.99
CA ASN A 353 -27.22 2.65 2.37
C ASN A 353 -27.70 4.01 1.83
N GLN A 354 -29.02 4.17 1.64
CA GLN A 354 -29.66 5.45 1.30
C GLN A 354 -30.76 5.85 2.31
N PRO A 355 -30.97 7.15 2.53
CA PRO A 355 -32.10 7.67 3.32
C PRO A 355 -33.44 7.26 2.73
N SER A 356 -34.52 7.35 3.51
CA SER A 356 -35.87 6.97 3.04
C SER A 356 -36.36 8.01 2.06
N ILE A 357 -36.89 7.54 0.93
CA ILE A 357 -37.42 8.38 -0.14
C ILE A 357 -38.84 7.89 -0.39
N ASP A 358 -39.83 8.67 0.03
CA ASP A 358 -41.27 8.41 -0.19
C ASP A 358 -41.80 9.14 -1.44
N LEU A 359 -40.91 9.51 -2.36
CA LEU A 359 -41.31 10.07 -3.64
C LEU A 359 -41.90 8.99 -4.55
N ARG A 360 -42.98 9.34 -5.25
CA ARG A 360 -43.51 8.59 -6.39
C ARG A 360 -43.27 9.39 -7.65
N GLU A 361 -42.65 8.78 -8.65
CA GLU A 361 -42.48 9.40 -9.96
C GLU A 361 -43.44 8.85 -10.99
N ALA A 362 -44.04 9.76 -11.77
CA ALA A 362 -44.91 9.37 -12.87
C ALA A 362 -44.10 8.72 -14.00
N ALA A 363 -44.71 7.81 -14.75
CA ALA A 363 -44.03 7.09 -15.84
C ALA A 363 -43.64 7.96 -17.03
N ASP A 364 -44.15 9.19 -17.10
CA ASP A 364 -43.85 10.24 -18.08
C ASP A 364 -42.90 11.31 -17.53
N SER A 365 -42.33 11.10 -16.33
CA SER A 365 -41.30 11.97 -15.77
C SER A 365 -40.03 11.92 -16.62
N PRO A 366 -39.32 13.05 -16.81
CA PRO A 366 -38.03 13.07 -17.52
C PRO A 366 -36.91 12.28 -16.82
N LEU A 367 -37.18 11.70 -15.65
CA LEU A 367 -36.26 10.88 -14.86
C LEU A 367 -36.41 9.36 -15.10
N VAL A 368 -37.47 8.92 -15.78
CA VAL A 368 -37.78 7.53 -16.16
C VAL A 368 -37.50 7.33 -17.64
#